data_AF-A0A2T1E035-F1
#
_entry.id   AF-A0A2T1E035-F1
#
_cell.length_a   1.000
_cell.length_b   1.000
_cell.length_c   1.000
_cell.angle_alpha   90.00
_cell.angle_beta   90.00
_cell.angle_gamma   90.00
#
_symmetry.space_group_name_H-M   'P 1'
#
loop_
_entity.id
_entity.type
_entity.pdbx_description
1 polymer ?
#
loop_
_entity_poly.entity_id
_entity_poly.type
_entity_poly.pdbx_seq_one_letter_code
_entity_poly.pdbx_strand_id
1 'polypeptide(L)' 'MEPMKLSFGALIAYLNRAIAPMEDARQASNGTKYSLKEALLTAFSVFFMQSESFLDYQRHLESHHSNSNAQSLLA' A
#
# COMPACT_ATOMS: atom_id res chain seq x y z
N MET A 1 15.08 4.54 -24.79
CA MET A 1 14.05 4.48 -23.74
C MET A 1 14.49 5.43 -22.67
N GLU A 2 13.72 6.48 -22.39
CA GLU A 2 14.00 7.37 -21.26
C GLU A 2 14.06 6.54 -19.97
N PRO A 3 15.08 6.70 -19.13
CA PRO A 3 15.17 5.98 -17.87
C PRO A 3 13.96 6.34 -17.02
N MET A 4 13.22 5.33 -16.57
CA MET A 4 12.09 5.54 -15.67
C MET A 4 12.61 6.20 -14.40
N LYS A 5 12.18 7.44 -14.14
CA LYS A 5 12.49 8.14 -12.90
C LYS A 5 11.91 7.34 -11.74
N LEU A 6 12.79 6.67 -10.98
CA LEU A 6 12.42 5.94 -9.78
C LEU A 6 11.77 6.91 -8.80
N SER A 7 10.47 6.74 -8.61
CA SER A 7 9.65 7.52 -7.69
C SER A 7 8.52 6.64 -7.19
N PHE A 8 7.98 6.96 -6.02
CA PHE A 8 6.85 6.24 -5.45
C PHE A 8 5.65 6.25 -6.41
N GLY A 9 5.35 7.39 -7.03
CA GLY A 9 4.27 7.50 -8.02
C GLY A 9 4.49 6.61 -9.24
N ALA A 10 5.72 6.54 -9.78
CA ALA A 10 6.04 5.66 -10.90
C ALA A 10 5.88 4.17 -10.52
N LEU A 11 6.28 3.79 -9.31
CA LEU A 11 6.12 2.43 -8.78
C LEU A 11 4.64 2.05 -8.65
N ILE A 12 3.82 2.92 -8.06
CA ILE A 12 2.37 2.68 -7.93
C ILE A 12 1.69 2.59 -9.29
N ALA A 13 2.06 3.46 -10.24
CA ALA A 13 1.53 3.41 -11.61
C ALA A 13 1.89 2.10 -12.31
N TYR A 14 3.13 1.64 -12.15
CA TYR A 14 3.59 0.35 -12.66
C TYR A 14 2.79 -0.83 -12.06
N LEU A 15 2.65 -0.89 -10.74
CA LEU A 15 1.89 -1.94 -10.06
C LEU A 15 0.43 -1.97 -10.53
N ASN A 16 -0.22 -0.82 -10.63
CA ASN A 16 -1.58 -0.73 -11.14
C ASN A 16 -1.70 -1.30 -12.56
N ARG A 17 -0.75 -0.99 -13.44
CA ARG A 17 -0.72 -1.51 -14.82
C ARG A 17 -0.46 -3.02 -14.86
N ALA A 18 0.42 -3.52 -14.00
CA ALA A 18 0.76 -4.94 -13.93
C ALA A 18 -0.41 -5.79 -13.40
N ILE A 19 -1.22 -5.25 -12.49
CA ILE A 19 -2.35 -5.94 -11.88
C ILE A 19 -3.63 -5.86 -12.74
N ALA A 20 -3.79 -4.79 -13.53
CA ALA A 20 -4.98 -4.57 -14.35
C ALA A 20 -5.45 -5.76 -15.22
N PRO A 21 -4.56 -6.55 -15.87
CA PRO A 21 -4.99 -7.69 -16.68
C PRO A 21 -5.24 -8.97 -15.87
N MET A 22 -5.04 -8.97 -14.54
CA MET A 22 -5.21 -10.17 -13.72
C MET A 22 -6.69 -10.45 -13.49
N GLU A 23 -7.13 -11.66 -13.84
CA GLU A 23 -8.47 -12.13 -13.53
C GLU A 23 -8.58 -12.57 -12.06
N ASP A 24 -9.72 -12.25 -11.44
CA ASP A 24 -10.01 -12.68 -10.07
C ASP A 24 -10.59 -14.09 -10.07
N ALA A 25 -9.74 -15.09 -9.79
CA ALA A 25 -10.14 -16.50 -9.77
C ALA A 25 -10.94 -16.89 -8.51
N ARG A 26 -11.19 -15.96 -7.58
CA ARG A 26 -11.94 -16.25 -6.35
C ARG A 26 -13.43 -16.43 -6.66
N GLN A 27 -14.06 -17.39 -5.99
CA GLN A 27 -15.51 -17.52 -6.05
C GLN A 27 -16.19 -16.37 -5.30
N ALA A 28 -17.28 -15.86 -5.86
CA ALA A 28 -18.09 -14.82 -5.22
C ALA A 28 -18.61 -15.31 -3.87
N SER A 29 -18.34 -14.53 -2.82
CA SER A 29 -18.78 -14.83 -1.45
C SER A 29 -18.89 -13.55 -0.63
N ASN A 30 -19.37 -13.68 0.60
CA ASN A 30 -19.27 -12.64 1.61
C ASN A 30 -17.82 -12.21 1.92
N GLY A 31 -16.81 -12.99 1.52
CA GLY A 31 -15.38 -12.67 1.61
C GLY A 31 -14.83 -11.85 0.44
N THR A 32 -15.50 -11.80 -0.72
CA THR A 32 -15.06 -11.02 -1.89
C THR A 32 -15.54 -9.57 -1.83
N LYS A 33 -15.30 -8.90 -0.70
CA LYS A 33 -15.66 -7.47 -0.52
C LYS A 33 -14.68 -6.51 -1.20
N TYR A 34 -13.43 -6.93 -1.35
CA TYR A 34 -12.37 -6.18 -2.01
C TYR A 34 -11.97 -6.87 -3.30
N SER A 35 -11.72 -6.09 -4.34
CA SER A 35 -11.16 -6.56 -5.60
C SER A 35 -9.77 -7.20 -5.41
N LEU A 36 -9.37 -8.08 -6.32
CA LEU A 36 -8.02 -8.64 -6.34
C LEU A 36 -6.95 -7.53 -6.36
N LYS A 37 -7.24 -6.44 -7.08
CA LYS A 37 -6.39 -5.26 -7.14
C LYS A 37 -6.17 -4.61 -5.78
N GLU A 38 -7.23 -4.38 -5.02
CA GLU A 38 -7.14 -3.79 -3.69
C GLU A 38 -6.38 -4.70 -2.72
N ALA A 39 -6.62 -6.01 -2.78
CA ALA A 39 -5.90 -6.97 -1.97
C ALA A 39 -4.39 -6.97 -2.25
N LEU A 40 -3.99 -6.96 -3.53
CA LEU A 40 -2.58 -6.94 -3.93
C LEU A 40 -1.88 -5.64 -3.54
N LEU A 41 -2.51 -4.49 -3.76
CA LEU A 41 -1.95 -3.20 -3.35
C LEU A 41 -1.83 -3.09 -1.83
N THR A 42 -2.79 -3.64 -1.09
CA THR A 42 -2.73 -3.71 0.38
C THR A 42 -1.58 -4.60 0.83
N ALA A 43 -1.44 -5.81 0.29
CA ALA A 43 -0.32 -6.70 0.59
C ALA A 43 1.03 -6.04 0.26
N PHE A 44 1.12 -5.36 -0.88
CA PHE A 44 2.31 -4.58 -1.24
C PHE A 44 2.64 -3.53 -0.18
N SER A 45 1.66 -2.76 0.30
CA SER A 45 1.90 -1.78 1.36
C SER A 45 2.45 -2.40 2.64
N VAL A 46 1.97 -3.60 3.02
CA VAL A 46 2.46 -4.33 4.20
C VAL A 46 3.90 -4.80 4.01
N PHE A 47 4.24 -5.37 2.84
CA PHE A 47 5.59 -5.88 2.58
C PHE A 47 6.63 -4.81 2.25
N PHE A 48 6.20 -3.63 1.79
CA PHE A 48 7.09 -2.53 1.39
C PHE A 48 7.14 -1.38 2.40
N MET A 49 6.44 -1.50 3.54
CA MET A 49 6.66 -0.62 4.69
C MET A 49 7.99 -0.98 5.36
N GLN A 50 8.82 0.02 5.63
CA GLN A 50 10.07 -0.13 6.41
C GLN A 50 9.80 -0.38 7.91
N SER A 51 8.56 -0.62 8.30
CA SER A 51 8.10 -0.73 9.68
C SER A 51 7.20 -1.94 9.80
N GLU A 52 7.35 -2.70 10.89
CA GLU A 52 6.71 -4.01 11.07
C GLU A 52 5.20 -3.92 11.35
N SER A 53 4.70 -2.71 11.63
CA SER A 53 3.28 -2.45 11.84
C SER A 53 2.93 -0.99 11.58
N PHE A 54 1.63 -0.70 11.48
CA PHE A 54 1.13 0.67 11.47
C PHE A 54 1.62 1.46 12.68
N LEU A 55 1.52 0.90 13.89
CA LEU A 55 1.95 1.58 15.12
C LEU A 55 3.46 1.85 15.09
N ASP A 56 4.25 0.89 14.63
CA ASP A 56 5.69 1.05 14.49
C ASP A 56 6.05 2.18 13.52
N TYR A 57 5.36 2.25 12.38
CA TYR A 57 5.49 3.36 11.45
C TYR A 57 5.11 4.71 12.08
N GLN A 58 4.02 4.78 12.85
CA GLN A 58 3.63 6.02 13.53
C GLN A 58 4.67 6.46 14.57
N ARG A 59 5.25 5.53 15.35
CA ARG A 59 6.34 5.82 16.30
C ARG A 59 7.57 6.38 15.58
N HIS A 60 7.93 5.79 14.44
CA HIS A 60 9.06 6.24 13.64
C HIS A 60 8.80 7.65 13.04
N LEU A 61 7.58 7.90 12.56
CA LEU A 61 7.19 9.23 12.07
C LEU A 61 7.29 10.28 13.19
N GLU A 62 6.79 9.95 14.39
CA GLU A 62 6.85 10.82 15.56
C GLU A 62 8.29 11.14 15.96
N SER A 63 9.18 10.15 15.98
CA SER A 63 10.59 10.37 16.36
C SER A 63 11.37 11.24 15.38
N HIS A 64 11.01 11.21 14.10
CA HIS A 64 11.71 11.98 13.06
C HIS A 64 11.07 13.34 12.73
N HIS A 65 9.76 13.46 12.91
CA HIS A 65 8.98 14.62 12.47
C HIS A 65 8.13 15.27 13.57
N SER A 66 8.19 14.76 14.82
CA SER A 66 7.40 15.23 15.97
C SER A 66 5.89 15.29 15.69
N ASN A 67 5.42 14.41 14.81
CA ASN A 67 4.03 14.26 14.43
C ASN A 67 3.80 12.86 13.86
N SER A 68 2.58 12.33 14.04
CA SER A 68 2.16 11.04 13.52
C SER A 68 0.71 11.09 13.04
N ASN A 69 0.40 10.28 12.03
CA ASN A 69 -0.97 10.17 11.51
C ASN A 69 -1.93 9.63 12.58
N ALA A 70 -1.44 8.83 13.54
CA ALA A 70 -2.26 8.37 14.66
C ALA A 70 -2.82 9.52 15.51
N GLN A 71 -2.05 10.60 15.72
CA GLN A 71 -2.53 11.77 16.46
C GLN A 71 -3.70 12.44 15.74
N SER A 72 -3.68 12.54 14.41
CA SER A 72 -4.78 13.16 13.65
C SER A 72 -5.96 12.21 13.40
N LEU A 73 -5.72 10.90 13.29
CA LEU A 73 -6.76 9.89 13.03
C LEU A 73 -7.58 9.52 14.27
N LEU A 74 -7.02 9.69 15.47
CA LEU A 74 -7.60 9.25 16.74
C LEU A 74 -7.88 10.40 17.73
N ALA A 75 -7.66 11.65 17.32
CA ALA A 75 -8.03 12.84 18.10
C ALA A 75 -9.51 13.22 17.91
#